data_AF-A0A4D7H7E8-F1
#
_entry.id   AF-A0A4D7H7E8-F1
#
_cell.length_a   1.000
_cell.length_b   1.000
_cell.length_c   1.000
_cell.angle_alpha   90.00
_cell.angle_beta   90.00
_cell.angle_gamma   90.00
#
_symmetry.space_group_name_H-M   'P 1'
#
loop_
_entity.id
_entity.type
_entity.pdbx_description
1 polymer ?
#
loop_
_entity_poly.entity_id
_entity_poly.type
_entity_poly.pdbx_seq_one_letter_code
_entity_poly.pdbx_strand_id
1 'polypeptide(L)'
;MIPPTPLFGALPGGPELLILFLLFLLIPVGIGGFVYSDAKRNGLDYAPAWALGVVALFFAGFFPGLLALAAYFYVREKGGL
;
A
#
# COMPACT_ATOMS: atom_id res chain seq x y z
N MET A 1 -39.67 -17.75 -10.63
CA MET A 1 -38.48 -17.59 -9.76
C MET A 1 -37.67 -16.45 -10.33
N ILE A 2 -37.35 -15.43 -9.53
CA ILE A 2 -36.50 -14.31 -9.97
C ILE A 2 -35.05 -14.74 -9.71
N PRO A 3 -34.16 -14.76 -10.73
CA PRO A 3 -32.77 -15.12 -10.50
C PRO A 3 -32.11 -14.09 -9.56
N PRO A 4 -31.25 -14.52 -8.62
CA PRO A 4 -30.54 -13.59 -7.77
C PRO A 4 -29.71 -12.67 -8.67
N THR A 5 -29.97 -11.36 -8.57
CA THR A 5 -29.22 -10.36 -9.32
C THR A 5 -27.82 -10.30 -8.72
N PRO A 6 -26.76 -10.59 -9.48
CA PRO A 6 -25.40 -10.54 -8.94
C PRO A 6 -25.07 -9.09 -8.60
N LEU A 7 -24.51 -8.86 -7.41
CA LEU A 7 -24.14 -7.53 -6.91
C LEU A 7 -23.12 -6.83 -7.83
N PHE A 8 -22.40 -7.59 -8.65
CA PHE A 8 -21.48 -7.14 -9.68
C PHE A 8 -21.73 -7.97 -10.95
N GLY A 9 -21.95 -7.33 -12.11
CA GLY A 9 -22.07 -8.03 -13.38
C GLY A 9 -20.80 -8.81 -13.75
N ALA A 10 -20.88 -9.69 -14.75
CA ALA A 10 -19.79 -10.60 -15.14
C ALA A 10 -18.46 -9.89 -15.52
N LEU A 11 -18.51 -8.60 -15.84
CA LEU A 11 -17.34 -7.74 -16.04
C LEU A 11 -17.57 -6.40 -15.33
N PRO A 12 -16.67 -5.96 -14.44
CA PRO A 12 -16.73 -4.63 -13.86
C PRO A 12 -16.47 -3.61 -14.97
N GLY A 13 -17.41 -2.69 -15.20
CA GLY A 13 -17.36 -1.75 -16.33
C GLY A 13 -17.56 -0.28 -15.98
N GLY A 14 -17.96 0.02 -14.74
CA GLY A 14 -18.35 1.38 -14.33
C GLY A 14 -17.73 1.78 -12.99
N PRO A 15 -18.54 2.21 -12.01
CA PRO A 15 -18.05 2.65 -10.70
C PRO A 15 -17.13 1.65 -9.97
N GLU A 16 -17.29 0.35 -10.23
CA GLU A 16 -16.48 -0.71 -9.64
C GLU A 16 -15.01 -0.59 -10.05
N LEU A 17 -14.72 -0.28 -11.32
CA LEU A 17 -13.36 -0.09 -11.80
C LEU A 17 -12.72 1.13 -11.14
N LEU A 18 -13.50 2.20 -10.94
CA LEU A 18 -13.05 3.39 -10.23
C LEU A 18 -12.72 3.04 -8.77
N ILE A 19 -13.57 2.29 -8.09
CA ILE A 19 -13.34 1.84 -6.71
C ILE A 19 -12.08 0.97 -6.63
N LEU A 20 -11.91 0.02 -7.54
CA LEU A 20 -10.72 -0.85 -7.60
C LEU A 20 -9.46 -0.03 -7.88
N PHE A 21 -9.51 0.93 -8.79
CA PHE A 21 -8.41 1.84 -9.08
C PHE A 21 -8.06 2.70 -7.85
N LEU A 22 -9.06 3.26 -7.18
CA LEU A 22 -8.85 4.03 -5.96
C LEU A 22 -8.26 3.17 -4.84
N LEU A 23 -8.72 1.93 -4.64
CA LEU A 23 -8.12 1.02 -3.67
C LEU A 23 -6.65 0.71 -4.02
N PHE A 24 -6.39 0.40 -5.29
CA PHE A 24 -5.05 0.12 -5.79
C PHE A 24 -4.10 1.30 -5.62
N LEU A 25 -4.59 2.54 -5.72
CA LEU A 25 -3.79 3.75 -5.55
C LEU A 25 -3.66 4.15 -4.06
N LEU A 26 -4.77 4.21 -3.34
CA LEU A 26 -4.84 4.76 -1.99
C LEU A 26 -4.22 3.83 -0.95
N ILE A 27 -4.29 2.51 -1.12
CA ILE A 27 -3.69 1.58 -0.15
C ILE A 27 -2.16 1.73 -0.11
N PRO A 28 -1.42 1.62 -1.24
CA PRO A 28 0.03 1.83 -1.23
C PRO A 28 0.42 3.22 -0.72
N VAL A 29 -0.27 4.27 -1.19
CA VAL A 29 0.01 5.67 -0.79
C VAL A 29 -0.24 5.88 0.70
N GLY A 30 -1.33 5.32 1.25
CA GLY A 30 -1.66 5.36 2.66
C GLY A 30 -0.60 4.66 3.51
N ILE A 31 -0.12 3.48 3.08
CA ILE A 31 0.98 2.75 3.72
C ILE A 31 2.26 3.60 3.69
N GLY A 32 2.58 4.23 2.55
CA GLY A 32 3.72 5.14 2.42
C GLY A 32 3.65 6.34 3.38
N GLY A 33 2.46 6.96 3.49
CA GLY A 33 2.22 8.05 4.44
C GLY A 33 2.38 7.63 5.90
N PHE A 34 1.95 6.41 6.24
CA PHE A 34 2.20 5.81 7.54
C PHE A 34 3.70 5.60 7.78
N VAL A 35 4.40 4.95 6.86
CA VAL A 35 5.85 4.69 6.94
C VAL A 35 6.63 5.99 7.09
N TYR A 36 6.28 7.03 6.33
CA TYR A 36 6.90 8.36 6.45
C TYR A 36 6.72 8.96 7.84
N SER A 37 5.48 8.97 8.33
CA SER A 37 5.12 9.58 9.60
C SER A 37 5.76 8.82 10.77
N ASP A 38 5.77 7.50 10.70
CA ASP A 38 6.40 6.62 11.68
C ASP A 38 7.92 6.75 11.66
N ALA A 39 8.54 6.76 10.46
CA ALA A 39 9.98 6.96 10.31
C ALA A 39 10.44 8.31 10.91
N LYS A 40 9.70 9.38 10.63
CA LYS A 40 9.97 10.70 11.23
C LYS A 40 9.84 10.70 12.75
N ARG A 41 8.82 10.03 13.30
CA ARG A 41 8.59 9.95 14.76
C ARG A 41 9.68 9.15 15.48
N ASN A 42 10.24 8.14 14.80
CA ASN A 42 11.29 7.29 15.34
C ASN A 42 12.71 7.78 14.99
N GLY A 43 12.85 8.96 14.39
CA GLY A 43 14.17 9.54 14.09
C GLY A 43 14.99 8.76 13.06
N LEU A 44 14.34 7.98 12.19
CA LEU A 44 15.03 7.22 11.15
C LEU A 44 15.56 8.14 10.05
N ASP A 45 16.83 7.92 9.70
CA ASP A 45 17.44 8.53 8.54
C ASP A 45 16.70 8.15 7.25
N TYR A 46 16.69 9.09 6.30
CA TYR A 46 16.07 8.92 4.99
C TYR A 46 14.59 8.49 5.02
N ALA A 47 13.80 9.01 5.97
CA ALA A 47 12.34 8.78 6.04
C ALA A 47 11.59 8.93 4.69
N PRO A 48 11.88 9.92 3.81
CA PRO A 48 11.25 9.99 2.50
C PRO A 48 11.59 8.80 1.59
N ALA A 49 12.82 8.28 1.65
CA ALA A 49 13.24 7.17 0.81
C ALA A 49 12.55 5.87 1.22
N TRP A 50 12.38 5.63 2.52
CA TRP A 50 11.61 4.49 3.03
C TRP A 50 10.15 4.54 2.58
N ALA A 51 9.50 5.70 2.72
CA ALA A 51 8.12 5.88 2.31
C ALA A 51 7.92 5.64 0.80
N LEU A 52 8.75 6.29 -0.03
CA LEU A 52 8.69 6.14 -1.48
C LEU A 52 9.06 4.73 -1.94
N GLY A 53 10.06 4.11 -1.31
CA GLY A 53 10.48 2.75 -1.62
C GLY A 53 9.37 1.73 -1.36
N VAL A 54 8.69 1.82 -0.22
CA VAL A 54 7.55 0.94 0.10
C VAL A 54 6.42 1.14 -0.91
N VAL A 55 6.06 2.39 -1.24
CA VAL A 55 5.01 2.71 -2.23
C VAL A 55 5.37 2.14 -3.60
N ALA A 56 6.59 2.39 -4.08
CA ALA A 56 7.06 1.92 -5.37
C ALA A 56 7.04 0.39 -5.45
N LEU A 57 7.45 -0.30 -4.38
CA LEU A 57 7.45 -1.75 -4.32
C LEU A 57 6.03 -2.34 -4.29
N PHE A 58 5.06 -1.68 -3.65
CA PHE A 58 3.64 -2.07 -3.76
C PHE A 58 3.09 -1.91 -5.18
N PHE A 59 3.49 -0.87 -5.91
CA PHE A 59 3.13 -0.72 -7.33
C PHE A 59 3.82 -1.74 -8.24
N ALA A 60 5.05 -2.17 -7.90
CA ALA A 60 5.72 -3.26 -8.60
C ALA A 60 5.08 -4.63 -8.30
N GLY A 61 4.40 -4.77 -7.16
CA GLY A 61 3.61 -5.93 -6.80
C GLY A 61 3.32 -6.03 -5.30
N PHE A 62 2.32 -6.82 -4.94
CA PHE A 62 1.93 -6.99 -3.55
C PHE A 62 3.05 -7.60 -2.68
N PHE A 63 3.67 -8.68 -3.14
CA PHE A 63 4.78 -9.34 -2.44
C PHE A 63 6.02 -8.45 -2.26
N PRO A 64 6.56 -7.79 -3.30
CA PRO A 64 7.67 -6.87 -3.12
C PRO A 64 7.33 -5.72 -2.15
N GLY A 65 6.10 -5.19 -2.19
CA GLY A 65 5.63 -4.18 -1.23
C GLY A 65 5.64 -4.68 0.22
N LEU A 66 5.16 -5.89 0.47
CA LEU A 66 5.22 -6.52 1.79
C LEU A 66 6.66 -6.73 2.27
N LEU A 67 7.56 -7.16 1.38
CA LEU A 67 8.98 -7.32 1.71
C LEU A 67 9.63 -5.97 2.06
N ALA A 68 9.30 -4.90 1.33
CA ALA A 68 9.76 -3.55 1.63
C ALA A 68 9.31 -3.10 3.03
N LEU A 69 8.04 -3.35 3.34
CA LEU A 69 7.44 -3.00 4.62
C LEU A 69 8.06 -3.81 5.76
N ALA A 70 8.28 -5.12 5.57
CA ALA A 70 8.98 -5.96 6.53
C ALA A 70 10.42 -5.51 6.77
N ALA A 71 11.15 -5.13 5.71
CA ALA A 71 12.49 -4.57 5.82
C ALA A 71 12.49 -3.25 6.60
N TYR A 72 11.51 -2.38 6.35
CA TYR A 72 11.33 -1.15 7.13
C TYR A 72 11.10 -1.43 8.62
N PHE A 73 10.18 -2.34 8.96
CA PHE A 73 9.95 -2.74 10.36
C PHE A 73 11.17 -3.43 10.99
N TYR A 74 11.98 -4.14 10.21
CA TYR A 74 13.20 -4.72 10.72
C TYR A 74 14.26 -3.65 11.05
N VAL A 75 14.45 -2.66 10.17
CA VAL A 75 15.41 -1.57 10.36
C VAL A 75 14.99 -0.63 11.50
N ARG A 76 13.69 -0.31 11.61
CA ARG A 76 13.18 0.52 12.71
C ARG A 76 13.50 -0.10 14.08
N GLU A 77 13.36 -1.42 14.19
CA GLU A 77 13.45 -2.15 15.46
C GLU A 77 14.91 -2.31 15.89
N LYS A 78 15.80 -2.46 14.91
CA LYS A 78 17.23 -2.57 15.13
C LYS A 78 17.88 -1.25 15.55
N GLY A 79 17.11 -0.15 15.60
CA GLY A 79 17.59 1.20 15.90
C GLY A 79 18.42 1.69 14.72
N GLY A 80 17.77 2.38 13.77
CA GLY A 80 18.37 2.82 12.50
C GLY A 80 19.85 3.20 12.63
N LEU A 81 20.66 2.63 11.73
CA LEU A 81 22.11 2.87 11.62
C LEU A 81 22.49 4.33 11.86
#